data_AF-A0A537RD30-F1
#
_entry.id   AF-A0A537RD30-F1
#
_cell.length_a   1.000
_cell.length_b   1.000
_cell.length_c   1.000
_cell.angle_alpha   90.00
_cell.angle_beta   90.00
_cell.angle_gamma   90.00
#
_symmetry.space_group_name_H-M   'P 1'
#
loop_
_entity.id
_entity.type
_entity.pdbx_description
1 polymer ?
#
loop_
_entity_poly.entity_id
_entity_poly.type
_entity_poly.pdbx_seq_one_letter_code
_entity_poly.pdbx_strand_id
1 'polypeptide(L)' 'MRVATVERNTKETRITGRVDLDGSGAAEVSTGIGFLDHMLEQLAR' A
#
# COMPACT_ATOMS: atom_id res chain seq x y z
N MET A 1 6.26 -17.36 -3.85
CA MET A 1 6.44 -15.90 -3.91
C MET A 1 5.26 -15.29 -4.64
N ARG A 2 4.27 -14.85 -3.86
CA ARG A 2 3.01 -14.28 -4.33
C ARG A 2 3.08 -12.75 -4.21
N VAL A 3 3.44 -12.11 -5.33
CA VAL A 3 3.67 -10.67 -5.38
C VAL A 3 2.86 -10.06 -6.50
N ALA A 4 2.24 -8.90 -6.22
CA ALA A 4 1.56 -8.10 -7.21
C ALA A 4 1.95 -6.63 -7.07
N THR A 5 2.11 -5.95 -8.21
CA THR A 5 2.21 -4.50 -8.28
C THR A 5 1.06 -3.99 -9.14
N VAL A 6 0.38 -2.94 -8.69
CA VAL A 6 -0.74 -2.31 -9.38
C VAL A 6 -0.51 -0.81 -9.41
N GLU A 7 -0.77 -0.21 -10.57
CA GLU A 7 -0.81 1.23 -10.76
C GLU A 7 -2.22 1.63 -11.20
N ARG A 8 -2.78 2.68 -10.58
CA ARG A 8 -4.10 3.22 -10.91
C ARG A 8 -4.03 4.74 -10.99
N ASN A 9 -4.25 5.25 -12.20
CA ASN A 9 -4.28 6.68 -12.46
C ASN A 9 -5.68 7.08 -12.93
N THR A 10 -6.33 7.93 -12.16
CA THR A 10 -7.59 8.58 -12.53
C THR A 10 -7.41 10.10 -12.56
N LYS A 11 -8.49 10.86 -12.81
CA LYS A 11 -8.42 12.33 -12.77
C LYS A 11 -8.25 12.86 -11.35
N GLU A 12 -8.73 12.10 -10.36
CA GLU A 12 -8.78 12.47 -8.96
C GLU A 12 -7.50 12.08 -8.23
N THR A 13 -6.97 10.87 -8.48
CA THR A 13 -5.82 10.34 -7.76
C THR A 13 -4.89 9.51 -8.65
N ARG A 14 -3.62 9.46 -8.24
CA ARG A 14 -2.60 8.58 -8.81
C ARG A 14 -2.07 7.72 -7.69
N ILE A 15 -2.16 6.40 -7.87
CA ILE A 15 -1.88 5.43 -6.81
C ILE A 15 -0.99 4.32 -7.38
N THR A 16 0.05 3.97 -6.65
CA THR A 16 0.88 2.78 -6.90
C THR A 16 0.89 1.94 -5.65
N GLY A 17 0.67 0.64 -5.79
CA GLY A 17 0.69 -0.31 -4.69
C GLY A 17 1.48 -1.56 -5.06
N ARG A 18 2.24 -2.09 -4.11
CA ARG A 18 2.94 -3.37 -4.21
C ARG A 18 2.61 -4.18 -2.97
N VAL A 19 2.27 -5.45 -3.16
CA VAL A 19 1.97 -6.39 -2.07
C VAL A 19 2.76 -7.66 -2.28
N ASP A 20 3.42 -8.13 -1.22
CA ASP A 20 4.04 -9.44 -1.12
C ASP A 20 3.36 -10.23 0.00
N LEU A 21 2.61 -11.28 -0.35
CA LEU A 21 1.89 -12.10 0.62
C LEU A 21 2.78 -13.10 1.37
N ASP A 22 4.03 -13.28 0.93
CA ASP A 22 5.01 -14.14 1.58
C ASP A 22 6.07 -13.31 2.33
N GLY A 23 5.83 -11.99 2.51
CA GLY A 23 6.73 -11.03 3.16
C GLY A 23 6.71 -11.07 4.70
N SER A 24 7.53 -10.21 5.33
CA SER A 24 7.79 -10.21 6.78
C SER A 24 7.03 -9.15 7.58
N GLY A 25 5.90 -8.63 7.08
CA GLY A 25 5.09 -7.60 7.74
C GLY A 25 5.68 -6.18 7.71
N ALA A 26 6.61 -5.91 6.80
CA ALA A 26 7.13 -4.56 6.55
C ALA A 26 6.17 -3.78 5.63
N ALA A 27 5.88 -2.52 5.97
CA ALA A 27 4.99 -1.66 5.21
C ALA A 27 5.57 -0.25 5.10
N GLU A 28 5.47 0.33 3.90
CA GLU A 28 5.75 1.73 3.64
C GLU A 28 4.52 2.31 2.95
N VAL A 29 3.87 3.28 3.59
CA VAL A 29 2.60 3.85 3.14
C VAL A 29 2.68 5.36 3.18
N SER A 30 2.30 6.01 2.07
CA SER A 30 2.19 7.46 1.99
C SER A 30 1.02 7.85 1.09
N THR A 31 -0.15 8.04 1.70
CA THR A 31 -1.37 8.48 1.01
C THR A 31 -1.60 9.99 1.10
N GLY A 32 -0.84 10.68 1.96
CA GLY A 32 -1.06 12.09 2.31
C GLY A 32 -2.15 12.29 3.37
N ILE A 33 -2.78 11.21 3.85
CA ILE A 33 -3.78 11.21 4.92
C ILE A 33 -3.25 10.35 6.06
N GLY A 34 -2.67 10.99 7.10
CA GLY A 34 -1.94 10.28 8.15
C GLY A 34 -2.74 9.22 8.90
N PHE A 35 -4.05 9.41 9.08
CA PHE A 35 -4.90 8.37 9.70
C PHE A 35 -5.04 7.13 8.80
N LEU A 36 -5.15 7.32 7.48
CA LEU A 36 -5.23 6.21 6.54
C LEU A 36 -3.89 5.47 6.46
N ASP A 37 -2.78 6.20 6.46
CA ASP A 37 -1.43 5.62 6.48
C ASP A 37 -1.28 4.69 7.70
N HIS A 38 -1.66 5.18 8.88
CA HIS A 38 -1.63 4.38 10.11
C HIS A 38 -2.48 3.11 10.01
N MET A 39 -3.70 3.21 9.47
CA MET A 39 -4.59 2.04 9.31
C MET A 39 -4.02 1.01 8.34
N LEU A 40 -3.39 1.44 7.24
CA LEU A 40 -2.76 0.54 6.27
C LEU A 40 -1.48 -0.11 6.79
N GLU A 41 -0.70 0.60 7.60
CA GLU A 41 0.43 0.01 8.33
C GLU A 41 -0.01 -1.08 9.30
N GLN A 42 -1.14 -0.91 9.99
CA GLN A 42 -1.72 -1.95 10.85
C GLN A 42 -2.20 -3.16 10.04
N LEU A 43 -2.77 -2.95 8.85
CA LEU A 43 -3.24 -4.03 7.97
C LEU A 43 -2.10 -4.92 7.47
N ALA A 44 -0.92 -4.33 7.26
CA ALA A 44 0.23 -5.05 6.71
C ALA A 44 1.06 -5.81 7.76
N ARG A 45 0.78 -5.61 9.06
CA ARG A 45 1.43 -6.29 10.17
C ARG A 45 0.93 -7.73 10.35
#